data_AF-A0A9N8ZEI8-F1
#
_entry.id   AF-A0A9N8ZEI8-F1
#
_cell.length_a   1.000
_cell.length_b   1.000
_cell.length_c   1.000
_cell.angle_alpha   90.00
_cell.angle_beta   90.00
_cell.angle_gamma   90.00
#
_symmetry.space_group_name_H-M   'P 1'
#
loop_
_entity.id
_entity.type
_entity.pdbx_description
1 polymer ?
#
loop_
_entity_poly.entity_id
_entity_poly.type
_entity_poly.pdbx_seq_one_letter_code
_entity_poly.pdbx_strand_id
1 'polypeptide(L)'
;MFESIITSENSDNNNNNFLDIFNFGYFEDQEEEENKQNNHIHNNNNSQINQDNKNQEKKYVPKHDYDGCFHNSNISTSELLKQKFDMLEIAARSALKLGNVNLAVNCVNKLVSNEPGHIFFKGLVYARGEQYTDSIQYFIKYNQMRKNDYNTWKEIGNLFISCYNNNNNNTTKNDDDKKKNNDKSKFILKISLLCFLHAHKIMTISTWSKINFINKRFNNEKIQIEMIINKLKNQINQKLQEEEMKEIITISEIKEITTEMKEKDFKLIKLELIEKFGFEIDLINYILMECRTGININEEDESTEKLTNQL
;
A
#
# COMPACT_ATOMS: atom_id res chain seq x y z
N MET A 1 -6.64 -27.91 50.54
CA MET A 1 -5.78 -26.87 49.96
C MET A 1 -5.38 -27.32 48.56
N PHE A 2 -6.17 -26.93 47.57
CA PHE A 2 -5.90 -27.10 46.16
C PHE A 2 -5.96 -25.69 45.57
N GLU A 3 -4.82 -25.14 45.17
CA GLU A 3 -4.76 -23.89 44.42
C GLU A 3 -4.47 -24.25 42.96
N SER A 4 -5.48 -24.00 42.12
CA SER A 4 -5.41 -24.14 40.68
C SER A 4 -4.67 -22.95 40.08
N ILE A 5 -3.60 -23.22 39.33
CA ILE A 5 -2.92 -22.24 38.50
C ILE A 5 -3.75 -22.02 37.24
N ILE A 6 -4.33 -20.82 37.10
CA ILE A 6 -4.98 -20.35 35.88
C ILE A 6 -3.90 -19.70 35.01
N THR A 7 -3.55 -20.35 33.90
CA THR A 7 -2.77 -19.73 32.82
C THR A 7 -3.72 -19.01 31.88
N SER A 8 -3.73 -17.67 31.92
CA SER A 8 -4.40 -16.85 30.91
C SER A 8 -3.44 -16.61 29.73
N GLU A 9 -3.64 -17.32 28.64
CA GLU A 9 -3.08 -16.96 27.34
C GLU A 9 -3.93 -15.83 26.74
N ASN A 10 -3.48 -14.58 26.88
CA ASN A 10 -3.97 -13.46 26.07
C ASN A 10 -2.91 -13.18 24.99
N SER A 11 -3.07 -13.83 23.83
CA SER A 11 -2.44 -13.39 22.60
C SER A 11 -3.38 -12.43 21.88
N ASP A 12 -3.28 -11.14 22.20
CA ASP A 12 -3.93 -10.09 21.42
C ASP A 12 -3.22 -9.98 20.06
N ASN A 13 -3.80 -10.68 19.09
CA ASN A 13 -3.38 -10.73 17.71
C ASN A 13 -3.77 -9.42 17.02
N ASN A 14 -3.01 -8.35 17.29
CA ASN A 14 -3.21 -7.01 16.73
C ASN A 14 -2.71 -6.88 15.27
N ASN A 15 -3.10 -7.84 14.41
CA ASN A 15 -2.77 -7.85 12.98
C ASN A 15 -3.84 -7.14 12.11
N ASN A 16 -4.75 -6.36 12.71
CA ASN A 16 -5.90 -5.80 11.98
C ASN A 16 -5.68 -4.43 11.32
N ASN A 17 -4.52 -3.78 11.44
CA ASN A 17 -4.37 -2.39 10.95
C ASN A 17 -3.93 -2.23 9.47
N PHE A 18 -3.73 -3.30 8.71
CA PHE A 18 -3.41 -3.18 7.27
C PHE A 18 -4.64 -3.31 6.35
N LEU A 19 -5.73 -3.93 6.83
CA LEU A 19 -6.96 -4.08 6.06
C LEU A 19 -7.72 -2.74 5.92
N ASP A 20 -7.64 -1.85 6.90
CA ASP A 20 -8.37 -0.57 6.90
C ASP A 20 -7.74 0.51 6.00
N ILE A 21 -6.47 0.35 5.60
CA ILE A 21 -5.76 1.32 4.73
C ILE A 21 -6.28 1.28 3.28
N PHE A 22 -6.92 0.19 2.87
CA PHE A 22 -7.45 0.00 1.53
C PHE A 22 -8.96 -0.18 1.53
N ASN A 23 -9.66 0.60 2.34
CA ASN A 23 -11.01 0.97 1.95
C ASN A 23 -10.87 1.75 0.63
N PHE A 24 -11.04 1.06 -0.50
CA PHE A 24 -11.14 1.68 -1.81
C PHE A 24 -12.36 2.61 -1.76
N GLY A 25 -12.15 3.84 -1.28
CA GLY A 25 -13.05 4.97 -1.51
C GLY A 25 -12.99 5.36 -2.98
N TYR A 26 -13.34 4.42 -3.86
CA TYR A 26 -13.88 4.75 -5.15
C TYR A 26 -15.27 5.31 -4.87
N PHE A 27 -15.40 6.64 -4.92
CA PHE A 27 -16.65 7.37 -5.20
C PHE A 27 -17.92 6.68 -4.66
N GLU A 28 -18.01 6.44 -3.36
CA GLU A 28 -19.32 6.54 -2.73
C GLU A 28 -19.53 8.03 -2.54
N ASP A 29 -20.22 8.63 -3.50
CA ASP A 29 -20.77 9.97 -3.37
C ASP A 29 -21.49 10.02 -2.02
N GLN A 30 -20.92 10.75 -1.05
CA GLN A 30 -21.66 11.18 0.13
C GLN A 30 -22.63 12.29 -0.31
N GLU A 31 -23.60 11.94 -1.16
CA GLU A 31 -24.81 12.73 -1.31
C GLU A 31 -25.71 12.44 -0.10
N GLU A 32 -25.68 13.38 0.84
CA GLU A 32 -26.80 13.81 1.67
C GLU A 32 -27.60 12.72 2.42
N GLU A 33 -27.09 12.28 3.57
CA GLU A 33 -27.94 11.88 4.70
C GLU A 33 -28.14 13.06 5.68
N GLU A 34 -28.64 14.19 5.16
CA GLU A 34 -29.35 15.19 5.96
C GLU A 34 -30.79 15.25 5.47
N ASN A 35 -31.64 14.34 5.98
CA ASN A 35 -33.06 14.52 6.30
C ASN A 35 -33.83 13.21 6.19
N LYS A 36 -34.05 12.55 7.34
CA LYS A 36 -35.28 11.79 7.63
C LYS A 36 -35.36 11.45 9.12
N GLN A 37 -35.48 12.50 9.95
CA GLN A 37 -36.35 12.40 11.12
C GLN A 37 -37.79 12.62 10.64
N ASN A 38 -38.61 11.56 10.65
CA ASN A 38 -39.99 11.58 11.18
C ASN A 38 -40.81 10.33 10.78
N ASN A 39 -41.45 9.76 11.80
CA ASN A 39 -42.72 9.02 11.81
C ASN A 39 -42.82 7.60 11.23
N HIS A 40 -42.97 6.62 12.13
CA HIS A 40 -44.08 5.63 12.20
C HIS A 40 -43.79 4.64 13.36
N ILE A 41 -44.43 4.70 14.54
CA ILE A 41 -45.79 4.28 14.94
C ILE A 41 -46.23 2.91 14.38
N HIS A 42 -46.23 1.92 15.30
CA HIS A 42 -47.07 0.73 15.45
C HIS A 42 -47.42 -0.17 14.23
N ASN A 43 -47.04 -1.45 14.30
CA ASN A 43 -48.01 -2.52 14.64
C ASN A 43 -47.33 -3.89 14.78
N ASN A 44 -47.51 -4.50 15.95
CA ASN A 44 -47.40 -5.92 16.18
C ASN A 44 -48.56 -6.63 15.47
N ASN A 45 -48.28 -7.66 14.67
CA ASN A 45 -49.23 -8.73 14.45
C ASN A 45 -48.50 -10.06 14.18
N ASN A 46 -48.72 -10.98 15.10
CA ASN A 46 -48.50 -12.41 14.95
C ASN A 46 -49.27 -12.93 13.73
N SER A 47 -48.63 -13.74 12.90
CA SER A 47 -49.33 -14.67 12.02
C SER A 47 -48.50 -15.94 11.88
N GLN A 48 -49.06 -17.03 12.42
CA GLN A 48 -48.65 -18.41 12.24
C GLN A 48 -48.54 -18.72 10.75
N ILE A 49 -47.39 -19.23 10.31
CA ILE A 49 -47.24 -19.84 9.00
C ILE A 49 -47.18 -21.35 9.21
N ASN A 50 -48.24 -22.00 8.73
CA ASN A 50 -48.36 -23.44 8.57
C ASN A 50 -47.26 -23.96 7.65
N GLN A 51 -46.63 -25.06 8.09
CA GLN A 51 -45.80 -25.92 7.28
C GLN A 51 -46.71 -26.68 6.30
N ASP A 52 -46.48 -26.51 5.01
CA ASP A 52 -46.85 -27.52 4.02
C ASP A 52 -45.69 -27.71 3.04
N ASN A 53 -45.00 -28.84 3.26
CA ASN A 53 -43.98 -29.40 2.41
C ASN A 53 -44.57 -29.77 1.03
N LYS A 54 -44.15 -29.07 -0.01
CA LYS A 54 -44.08 -29.63 -1.36
C LYS A 54 -42.70 -29.36 -1.95
N ASN A 55 -41.80 -30.33 -1.74
CA ASN A 55 -40.60 -30.54 -2.54
C ASN A 55 -41.02 -30.72 -4.00
N GLN A 56 -41.03 -29.64 -4.75
CA GLN A 56 -40.83 -29.68 -6.20
C GLN A 56 -39.41 -29.16 -6.41
N GLU A 57 -38.51 -30.07 -6.83
CA GLU A 57 -37.25 -29.69 -7.45
C GLU A 57 -37.55 -28.83 -8.67
N LYS A 58 -37.66 -27.52 -8.45
CA LYS A 58 -37.61 -26.54 -9.53
C LYS A 58 -36.19 -26.57 -10.03
N LYS A 59 -35.96 -27.39 -11.07
CA LYS A 59 -34.78 -27.29 -11.92
C LYS A 59 -34.63 -25.82 -12.29
N TYR A 60 -33.61 -25.17 -11.73
CA TYR A 60 -33.30 -23.79 -12.04
C TYR A 60 -32.90 -23.75 -13.52
N VAL A 61 -33.84 -23.32 -14.36
CA VAL A 61 -33.58 -22.96 -15.74
C VAL A 61 -33.51 -21.43 -15.72
N PRO A 62 -32.31 -20.83 -15.86
CA PRO A 62 -32.20 -19.38 -16.02
C PRO A 62 -33.09 -18.97 -17.19
N LYS A 63 -34.17 -18.23 -16.93
CA LYS A 63 -35.13 -17.81 -17.95
C LYS A 63 -34.73 -16.55 -18.72
N HIS A 64 -33.53 -16.06 -18.46
CA HIS A 64 -32.95 -14.96 -19.21
C HIS A 64 -31.46 -15.25 -19.36
N ASP A 65 -31.07 -15.69 -20.55
CA ASP A 65 -29.72 -15.43 -21.05
C ASP A 65 -29.57 -13.90 -21.16
N TYR A 66 -29.23 -13.24 -20.05
CA TYR A 66 -28.71 -11.88 -20.07
C TYR A 66 -27.32 -11.83 -20.71
N ASP A 67 -26.75 -12.99 -21.04
CA ASP A 67 -25.43 -13.16 -21.65
C ASP A 67 -25.49 -13.41 -23.16
N GLY A 68 -26.46 -12.78 -23.85
CA GLY A 68 -26.43 -12.64 -25.32
C GLY A 68 -25.09 -12.09 -25.89
N CYS A 69 -24.14 -11.72 -25.03
CA CYS A 69 -22.73 -11.48 -25.33
C CYS A 69 -22.01 -12.63 -26.04
N PHE A 70 -22.42 -13.90 -25.89
CA PHE A 70 -21.64 -15.02 -26.47
C PHE A 70 -22.01 -15.41 -27.90
N HIS A 71 -23.02 -14.77 -28.52
CA HIS A 71 -23.52 -15.19 -29.84
C HIS A 71 -23.41 -14.17 -30.97
N ASN A 72 -22.77 -13.01 -30.77
CA ASN A 72 -22.49 -12.07 -31.86
C ASN A 72 -21.02 -12.17 -32.33
N SER A 73 -20.85 -12.90 -33.42
CA SER A 73 -19.62 -13.35 -34.07
C SER A 73 -18.81 -12.26 -34.81
N ASN A 74 -18.73 -11.03 -34.29
CA ASN A 74 -17.87 -9.96 -34.84
C ASN A 74 -17.07 -9.18 -33.78
N ILE A 75 -16.90 -9.72 -32.57
CA ILE A 75 -16.06 -9.10 -31.55
C ILE A 75 -14.60 -9.20 -31.99
N SER A 76 -13.90 -8.06 -32.03
CA SER A 76 -12.49 -8.04 -32.40
C SER A 76 -11.66 -8.86 -31.41
N THR A 77 -10.59 -9.51 -31.87
CA THR A 77 -9.68 -10.26 -30.99
C THR A 77 -9.11 -9.40 -29.86
N SER A 78 -8.92 -8.10 -30.11
CA SER A 78 -8.50 -7.11 -29.10
C SER A 78 -9.53 -6.93 -27.98
N GLU A 79 -10.81 -6.94 -28.31
CA GLU A 79 -11.90 -6.72 -27.35
C GLU A 79 -12.14 -7.98 -26.49
N LEU A 80 -12.03 -9.17 -27.09
CA LEU A 80 -12.05 -10.44 -26.35
C LEU A 80 -10.88 -10.54 -25.36
N LEU A 81 -9.68 -10.09 -25.75
CA LEU A 81 -8.52 -10.02 -24.85
C LEU A 81 -8.74 -9.06 -23.69
N LYS A 82 -9.35 -7.90 -23.96
CA LYS A 82 -9.69 -6.93 -22.91
C LYS A 82 -10.67 -7.53 -21.91
N GLN A 83 -11.75 -8.15 -22.38
CA GLN A 83 -12.73 -8.84 -21.52
C GLN A 83 -12.06 -9.90 -20.64
N LYS A 84 -11.09 -10.66 -21.19
CA LYS A 84 -10.33 -11.64 -20.42
C LYS A 84 -9.50 -10.99 -19.29
N PHE A 85 -8.89 -9.83 -19.54
CA PHE A 85 -8.11 -9.12 -18.52
C PHE A 85 -9.01 -8.55 -17.43
N ASP A 86 -10.13 -7.93 -17.81
CA ASP A 86 -11.11 -7.38 -16.86
C ASP A 86 -11.67 -8.51 -15.95
N MET A 87 -11.99 -9.67 -16.52
CA MET A 87 -12.43 -10.85 -15.74
C MET A 87 -11.35 -11.35 -14.77
N LEU A 88 -10.07 -11.37 -15.18
CA LEU A 88 -8.97 -11.78 -14.32
C LEU A 88 -8.73 -10.78 -13.18
N GLU A 89 -8.84 -9.47 -13.45
CA GLU A 89 -8.75 -8.43 -12.42
C GLU A 89 -9.90 -8.56 -11.42
N ILE A 90 -11.14 -8.68 -11.90
CA ILE A 90 -12.33 -8.84 -11.04
C ILE A 90 -12.16 -10.09 -10.16
N ALA A 91 -11.77 -11.22 -10.75
CA ALA A 91 -11.53 -12.46 -10.01
C ALA A 91 -10.45 -12.29 -8.94
N ALA A 92 -9.35 -11.59 -9.24
CA ALA A 92 -8.29 -11.32 -8.27
C ALA A 92 -8.79 -10.42 -7.12
N ARG A 93 -9.55 -9.36 -7.42
CA ARG A 93 -10.15 -8.46 -6.41
C ARG A 93 -11.12 -9.22 -5.51
N SER A 94 -11.99 -10.05 -6.09
CA SER A 94 -12.91 -10.91 -5.35
C SER A 94 -12.15 -11.89 -4.45
N ALA A 95 -11.09 -12.52 -4.97
CA ALA A 95 -10.26 -13.44 -4.19
C ALA A 95 -9.60 -12.74 -2.99
N LEU A 96 -9.07 -11.52 -3.18
CA LEU A 96 -8.53 -10.71 -2.07
C LEU A 96 -9.60 -10.37 -1.02
N LYS A 97 -10.81 -9.98 -1.46
CA LYS A 97 -11.92 -9.66 -0.55
C LYS A 97 -12.38 -10.87 0.27
N LEU A 98 -12.25 -12.07 -0.30
CA LEU A 98 -12.52 -13.35 0.37
C LEU A 98 -11.33 -13.86 1.21
N GLY A 99 -10.22 -13.12 1.27
CA GLY A 99 -8.99 -13.54 1.97
C GLY A 99 -8.21 -14.65 1.26
N ASN A 100 -8.58 -15.05 0.05
CA ASN A 100 -7.88 -16.07 -0.73
C ASN A 100 -6.75 -15.45 -1.57
N VAL A 101 -5.66 -15.11 -0.88
CA VAL A 101 -4.51 -14.42 -1.48
C VAL A 101 -3.83 -15.26 -2.57
N ASN A 102 -3.71 -16.57 -2.37
CA ASN A 102 -3.09 -17.47 -3.35
C ASN A 102 -3.85 -17.48 -4.68
N LEU A 103 -5.18 -17.49 -4.64
CA LEU A 103 -6.00 -17.41 -5.84
C LEU A 103 -5.83 -16.04 -6.53
N ALA A 104 -5.77 -14.95 -5.76
CA ALA A 104 -5.52 -13.63 -6.31
C ALA A 104 -4.17 -13.55 -7.05
N VAL A 105 -3.10 -14.08 -6.45
CA VAL A 105 -1.77 -14.17 -7.07
C VAL A 105 -1.83 -14.99 -8.37
N ASN A 106 -2.53 -16.13 -8.36
CA ASN A 106 -2.70 -16.96 -9.55
C ASN A 106 -3.45 -16.24 -10.68
N CYS A 107 -4.46 -15.42 -10.36
CA CYS A 107 -5.17 -14.61 -11.33
C CYS A 107 -4.27 -13.55 -11.94
N VAL A 108 -3.50 -12.81 -11.13
CA VAL A 108 -2.62 -11.75 -11.65
C VAL A 108 -1.39 -12.28 -12.38
N ASN A 109 -0.91 -13.49 -12.07
CA ASN A 109 0.12 -14.18 -12.86
C ASN A 109 -0.35 -14.45 -14.30
N LYS A 110 -1.66 -14.71 -14.49
CA LYS A 110 -2.28 -14.89 -15.82
C LYS A 110 -2.63 -13.58 -16.52
N LEU A 111 -2.63 -12.46 -15.79
CA LEU A 111 -2.95 -11.13 -16.30
C LEU A 111 -1.74 -10.57 -17.06
N VAL A 112 -1.66 -10.78 -18.37
CA VAL A 112 -0.57 -10.26 -19.21
C VAL A 112 -1.00 -8.95 -19.85
N SER A 113 -0.97 -7.86 -19.09
CA SER A 113 -1.29 -6.52 -19.57
C SER A 113 -0.21 -5.51 -19.21
N ASN A 114 0.02 -4.56 -20.12
CA ASN A 114 0.92 -3.42 -19.93
C ASN A 114 0.16 -2.13 -19.57
N GLU A 115 -1.11 -2.23 -19.17
CA GLU A 115 -1.84 -1.09 -18.66
C GLU A 115 -1.30 -0.67 -17.29
N PRO A 116 -1.03 0.64 -17.04
CA PRO A 116 -0.52 1.09 -15.74
C PRO A 116 -1.38 0.65 -14.56
N GLY A 117 -2.71 0.69 -14.70
CA GLY A 117 -3.64 0.24 -13.65
C GLY A 117 -3.43 -1.23 -13.27
N HIS A 118 -3.28 -2.11 -14.26
CA HIS A 118 -3.00 -3.53 -14.02
C HIS A 118 -1.61 -3.77 -13.41
N ILE A 119 -0.60 -2.99 -13.81
CA ILE A 119 0.76 -3.09 -13.25
C ILE A 119 0.77 -2.67 -11.78
N PHE A 120 0.09 -1.57 -11.44
CA PHE A 120 -0.07 -1.14 -10.06
C PHE A 120 -0.85 -2.18 -9.23
N PHE A 121 -1.95 -2.70 -9.79
CA PHE A 121 -2.77 -3.72 -9.14
C PHE A 121 -2.00 -5.02 -8.88
N LYS A 122 -1.14 -5.45 -9.81
CA LYS A 122 -0.20 -6.56 -9.60
C LYS A 122 0.69 -6.32 -8.38
N GLY A 123 1.29 -5.13 -8.28
CA GLY A 123 2.08 -4.73 -7.12
C GLY A 123 1.32 -4.93 -5.81
N LEU A 124 0.06 -4.47 -5.75
CA LEU A 124 -0.80 -4.65 -4.58
C LEU A 124 -1.09 -6.13 -4.27
N VAL A 125 -1.38 -6.95 -5.28
CA VAL A 125 -1.69 -8.38 -5.05
C VAL A 125 -0.47 -9.13 -4.54
N TYR A 126 0.72 -8.89 -5.09
CA TYR A 126 1.97 -9.48 -4.59
C TYR A 126 2.30 -9.02 -3.17
N ALA A 127 2.05 -7.74 -2.85
CA ALA A 127 2.20 -7.24 -1.49
C ALA A 127 1.37 -8.03 -0.47
N ARG A 128 0.11 -8.31 -0.82
CA ARG A 128 -0.79 -9.13 0.02
C ARG A 128 -0.34 -10.58 0.12
N GLY A 129 0.31 -11.10 -0.92
CA GLY A 129 0.94 -12.42 -0.94
C GLY A 129 2.32 -12.48 -0.29
N GLU A 130 2.74 -11.43 0.42
CA GLU A 130 4.07 -11.30 1.05
C GLU A 130 5.24 -11.47 0.05
N GLN A 131 4.98 -11.32 -1.24
CA GLN A 131 5.97 -11.32 -2.32
C GLN A 131 6.52 -9.89 -2.49
N TYR A 132 7.26 -9.42 -1.49
CA TYR A 132 7.70 -8.03 -1.39
C TYR A 132 8.58 -7.59 -2.55
N THR A 133 9.54 -8.43 -2.98
CA THR A 133 10.44 -8.12 -4.10
C THR A 133 9.67 -7.92 -5.40
N ASP A 134 8.79 -8.86 -5.75
CA ASP A 134 7.94 -8.76 -6.95
C ASP A 134 7.04 -7.52 -6.87
N SER A 135 6.43 -7.26 -5.71
CA SER A 135 5.59 -6.09 -5.49
C SER A 135 6.35 -4.78 -5.76
N ILE A 136 7.56 -4.63 -5.21
CA ILE A 136 8.41 -3.45 -5.44
C ILE A 136 8.79 -3.32 -6.93
N GLN A 137 9.13 -4.43 -7.60
CA GLN A 137 9.43 -4.42 -9.03
C GLN A 137 8.25 -3.87 -9.86
N TYR A 138 7.02 -4.32 -9.57
CA TYR A 138 5.82 -3.84 -10.25
C TYR A 138 5.52 -2.37 -9.93
N PHE A 139 5.73 -1.91 -8.70
CA PHE A 139 5.60 -0.50 -8.35
C PHE A 139 6.66 0.40 -9.02
N ILE A 140 7.91 -0.07 -9.12
CA ILE A 140 8.96 0.63 -9.88
C ILE A 140 8.58 0.70 -11.36
N LYS A 141 8.14 -0.42 -11.95
CA LYS A 141 7.66 -0.45 -13.33
C LYS A 141 6.50 0.51 -13.55
N TYR A 142 5.57 0.60 -12.60
CA TYR A 142 4.49 1.58 -12.65
C TYR A 142 5.02 3.02 -12.62
N ASN A 143 5.92 3.35 -11.71
CA ASN A 143 6.54 4.69 -11.62
C ASN A 143 7.30 5.10 -12.89
N GLN A 144 7.90 4.12 -13.59
CA GLN A 144 8.54 4.37 -14.90
C GLN A 144 7.52 4.78 -15.97
N MET A 145 6.26 4.31 -15.87
CA MET A 145 5.17 4.65 -16.79
C MET A 145 4.38 5.90 -16.36
N ARG A 146 4.21 6.07 -15.04
CA ARG A 146 3.49 7.18 -14.40
C ARG A 146 4.45 7.84 -13.41
N LYS A 147 5.23 8.78 -13.93
CA LYS A 147 6.22 9.52 -13.13
C LYS A 147 5.52 10.25 -11.98
N ASN A 148 6.20 10.33 -10.84
CA ASN A 148 5.80 11.16 -9.70
C ASN A 148 4.42 10.80 -9.11
N ASP A 149 4.09 9.52 -8.99
CA ASP A 149 2.92 9.09 -8.21
C ASP A 149 3.33 8.87 -6.74
N TYR A 150 2.96 9.82 -5.86
CA TYR A 150 3.31 9.75 -4.44
C TYR A 150 2.73 8.51 -3.75
N ASN A 151 1.56 8.04 -4.20
CA ASN A 151 0.90 6.90 -3.59
C ASN A 151 1.71 5.63 -3.83
N THR A 152 2.31 5.47 -5.01
CA THR A 152 3.19 4.33 -5.28
C THR A 152 4.43 4.33 -4.40
N TRP A 153 5.05 5.50 -4.17
CA TRP A 153 6.18 5.62 -3.25
C TRP A 153 5.80 5.33 -1.79
N LYS A 154 4.62 5.77 -1.37
CA LYS A 154 4.04 5.42 -0.07
C LYS A 154 3.88 3.90 0.06
N GLU A 155 3.37 3.22 -0.98
CA GLU A 155 3.24 1.76 -0.97
C GLU A 155 4.59 1.05 -0.89
N ILE A 156 5.60 1.48 -1.65
CA ILE A 156 6.96 0.92 -1.53
C ILE A 156 7.48 1.06 -0.10
N GLY A 157 7.30 2.22 0.53
CA GLY A 157 7.66 2.45 1.93
C GLY A 157 6.95 1.48 2.89
N ASN A 158 5.63 1.30 2.74
CA ASN A 158 4.86 0.35 3.51
C ASN A 158 5.39 -1.09 3.38
N LEU A 159 5.81 -1.52 2.19
CA LEU A 159 6.37 -2.87 2.00
C LEU A 159 7.66 -3.07 2.79
N PHE A 160 8.54 -2.08 2.82
CA PHE A 160 9.75 -2.17 3.63
C PHE A 160 9.44 -2.24 5.13
N ILE A 161 8.42 -1.53 5.62
CA ILE A 161 7.94 -1.66 7.01
C ILE A 161 7.42 -3.07 7.28
N SER A 162 6.56 -3.61 6.40
CA SER A 162 6.01 -4.97 6.54
C SER A 162 7.13 -6.01 6.54
N CYS A 163 8.10 -5.87 5.63
CA CYS A 163 9.27 -6.74 5.53
C CYS A 163 10.12 -6.70 6.81
N TYR A 164 10.33 -5.50 7.38
CA TYR A 164 11.02 -5.31 8.67
C TYR A 164 10.29 -6.02 9.82
N ASN A 165 8.97 -5.83 9.92
CA ASN A 165 8.15 -6.41 10.99
C ASN A 165 8.12 -7.95 10.92
N ASN A 166 7.91 -8.51 9.73
CA ASN A 166 7.88 -9.96 9.53
C ASN A 166 9.22 -10.61 9.90
N ASN A 167 10.34 -9.94 9.60
CA ASN A 167 11.66 -10.46 9.94
C ASN A 167 11.91 -10.47 11.46
N ASN A 168 11.50 -9.40 12.16
CA ASN A 168 11.66 -9.30 13.61
C ASN A 168 10.84 -10.36 14.38
N ASN A 169 9.65 -10.70 13.86
CA ASN A 169 8.79 -11.73 14.46
C ASN A 169 9.41 -13.15 14.36
N ASN A 170 10.20 -13.41 13.32
CA ASN A 170 10.77 -14.73 13.07
C ASN A 170 12.09 -15.00 13.83
N THR A 171 12.82 -13.96 14.24
CA THR A 171 14.08 -14.12 14.99
C THR A 171 13.85 -14.46 16.47
N THR A 172 13.72 -15.76 16.76
CA THR A 172 13.65 -16.30 18.11
C THR A 172 14.99 -16.90 18.56
N LYS A 173 15.46 -16.47 19.76
CA LYS A 173 16.24 -17.23 20.77
C LYS A 173 17.71 -16.95 21.09
N ASN A 174 18.49 -16.15 20.36
CA ASN A 174 19.88 -15.85 20.78
C ASN A 174 20.14 -14.35 20.99
N ASP A 175 20.64 -13.98 22.18
CA ASP A 175 20.88 -12.59 22.58
C ASP A 175 22.03 -11.91 21.80
N ASP A 176 23.06 -12.67 21.39
CA ASP A 176 24.17 -12.13 20.59
C ASP A 176 23.78 -11.85 19.14
N ASP A 177 22.92 -12.69 18.55
CA ASP A 177 22.36 -12.48 17.21
C ASP A 177 21.41 -11.27 17.16
N LYS A 178 20.82 -10.91 18.30
CA LYS A 178 19.88 -9.78 18.43
C LYS A 178 20.55 -8.43 18.18
N LYS A 179 21.78 -8.22 18.67
CA LYS A 179 22.50 -6.95 18.52
C LYS A 179 22.91 -6.70 17.06
N LYS A 180 23.43 -7.72 16.37
CA LYS A 180 23.80 -7.63 14.95
C LYS A 180 22.58 -7.48 14.04
N ASN A 181 21.46 -8.12 14.39
CA ASN A 181 20.20 -7.94 13.66
C ASN A 181 19.60 -6.54 13.80
N ASN A 182 19.90 -5.82 14.88
CA ASN A 182 19.32 -4.50 15.14
C ASN A 182 19.91 -3.38 14.24
N ASP A 183 21.22 -3.40 13.96
CA ASP A 183 21.80 -2.37 13.07
C ASP A 183 21.45 -2.60 11.60
N LYS A 184 21.26 -3.88 11.25
CA LYS A 184 20.78 -4.40 9.97
C LYS A 184 19.34 -3.98 9.67
N SER A 185 18.45 -4.20 10.64
CA SER A 185 17.04 -3.86 10.54
C SER A 185 16.81 -2.34 10.39
N LYS A 186 17.70 -1.49 10.91
CA LYS A 186 17.66 -0.03 10.69
C LYS A 186 17.85 0.37 9.24
N PHE A 187 18.59 -0.39 8.43
CA PHE A 187 18.79 -0.04 7.02
C PHE A 187 17.47 -0.09 6.25
N ILE A 188 16.65 -1.12 6.47
CA ILE A 188 15.32 -1.23 5.87
C ILE A 188 14.42 -0.07 6.30
N LEU A 189 14.46 0.31 7.59
CA LEU A 189 13.73 1.48 8.07
C LEU A 189 14.19 2.78 7.41
N LYS A 190 15.49 2.94 7.15
CA LYS A 190 16.02 4.09 6.40
C LYS A 190 15.52 4.13 4.95
N ILE A 191 15.49 2.99 4.26
CA ILE A 191 14.91 2.90 2.90
C ILE A 191 13.42 3.24 2.92
N SER A 192 12.68 2.70 3.90
CA SER A 192 11.26 3.04 4.09
C SER A 192 11.10 4.56 4.30
N LEU A 193 11.89 5.14 5.21
CA LEU A 193 11.86 6.58 5.49
C LEU A 193 12.12 7.40 4.22
N LEU A 194 13.13 7.02 3.41
CA LEU A 194 13.39 7.67 2.13
C LEU A 194 12.19 7.62 1.18
N CYS A 195 11.50 6.48 1.09
CA CYS A 195 10.30 6.35 0.25
C CYS A 195 9.17 7.29 0.71
N PHE A 196 8.92 7.40 2.02
CA PHE A 196 7.91 8.32 2.56
C PHE A 196 8.29 9.79 2.39
N LEU A 197 9.57 10.14 2.61
CA LEU A 197 10.07 11.49 2.35
C LEU A 197 9.90 11.87 0.88
N HIS A 198 10.17 10.94 -0.04
CA HIS A 198 9.99 11.15 -1.46
C HIS A 198 8.50 11.26 -1.84
N ALA A 199 7.63 10.42 -1.27
CA ALA A 199 6.18 10.54 -1.43
C ALA A 199 5.67 11.92 -0.96
N HIS A 200 6.08 12.36 0.24
CA HIS A 200 5.73 13.67 0.80
C HIS A 200 6.20 14.81 -0.12
N LYS A 201 7.43 14.71 -0.65
CA LYS A 201 7.95 15.67 -1.62
C LYS A 201 7.09 15.77 -2.88
N ILE A 202 6.78 14.64 -3.52
CA ILE A 202 5.92 14.62 -4.71
C ILE A 202 4.56 15.25 -4.39
N MET A 203 3.99 14.87 -3.25
CA MET A 203 2.69 15.36 -2.79
C MET A 203 2.69 16.87 -2.58
N THR A 204 3.73 17.44 -1.96
CA THR A 204 3.84 18.88 -1.67
C THR A 204 4.10 19.74 -2.91
N ILE A 205 4.77 19.21 -3.94
CA ILE A 205 4.97 19.90 -5.23
C ILE A 205 3.67 19.91 -6.05
N SER A 206 2.77 18.95 -5.82
CA SER A 206 1.54 18.83 -6.61
C SER A 206 0.63 20.05 -6.48
N THR A 207 -0.08 20.38 -7.56
CA THR A 207 -1.08 21.46 -7.59
C THR A 207 -2.39 21.08 -6.89
N TRP A 208 -2.48 19.89 -6.28
CA TRP A 208 -3.72 19.35 -5.71
C TRP A 208 -4.22 20.18 -4.52
N SER A 209 -3.29 20.79 -3.78
CA SER A 209 -3.59 21.71 -2.67
C SER A 209 -4.40 22.94 -3.10
N LYS A 210 -4.37 23.29 -4.39
CA LYS A 210 -5.12 24.44 -4.96
C LYS A 210 -6.60 24.12 -5.23
N ILE A 211 -7.01 22.85 -5.17
CA ILE A 211 -8.37 22.40 -5.50
C ILE A 211 -9.18 22.18 -4.22
N ASN A 212 -10.15 23.07 -3.96
CA ASN A 212 -10.89 23.12 -2.68
C ASN A 212 -11.56 21.79 -2.27
N PHE A 213 -12.22 21.09 -3.18
CA PHE A 213 -12.93 19.84 -2.85
C PHE A 213 -11.98 18.67 -2.54
N ILE A 214 -10.73 18.71 -3.05
CA ILE A 214 -9.70 17.69 -2.81
C ILE A 214 -8.88 18.01 -1.55
N ASN A 215 -8.83 19.29 -1.14
CA ASN A 215 -7.96 19.78 -0.08
C ASN A 215 -8.13 19.00 1.24
N LYS A 216 -9.36 18.63 1.62
CA LYS A 216 -9.62 17.82 2.82
C LYS A 216 -8.92 16.45 2.74
N ARG A 217 -9.08 15.73 1.63
CA ARG A 217 -8.44 14.43 1.41
C ARG A 217 -6.92 14.57 1.36
N PHE A 218 -6.43 15.58 0.63
CA PHE A 218 -5.01 15.89 0.52
C PHE A 218 -4.38 16.11 1.90
N ASN A 219 -4.97 16.96 2.75
CA ASN A 219 -4.43 17.23 4.08
C ASN A 219 -4.44 15.99 4.98
N ASN A 220 -5.50 15.18 4.93
CA ASN A 220 -5.56 13.93 5.69
C ASN A 220 -4.45 12.97 5.29
N GLU A 221 -4.24 12.75 3.98
CA GLU A 221 -3.18 11.88 3.49
C GLU A 221 -1.79 12.44 3.82
N LYS A 222 -1.60 13.77 3.75
CA LYS A 222 -0.35 14.43 4.10
C LYS A 222 0.00 14.20 5.57
N ILE A 223 -0.96 14.41 6.48
CA ILE A 223 -0.81 14.19 7.92
C ILE A 223 -0.43 12.73 8.20
N GLN A 224 -1.07 11.77 7.52
CA GLN A 224 -0.74 10.35 7.69
C GLN A 224 0.71 10.05 7.29
N ILE A 225 1.17 10.60 6.16
CA ILE A 225 2.56 10.44 5.71
C ILE A 225 3.53 11.06 6.73
N GLU A 226 3.24 12.26 7.23
CA GLU A 226 4.07 12.95 8.24
C GLU A 226 4.15 12.16 9.55
N MET A 227 3.02 11.60 10.00
CA MET A 227 2.98 10.73 11.18
C MET A 227 3.89 9.50 11.02
N ILE A 228 3.88 8.86 9.84
CA ILE A 228 4.73 7.71 9.56
C ILE A 228 6.20 8.12 9.49
N ILE A 229 6.53 9.24 8.86
CA ILE A 229 7.89 9.80 8.82
C ILE A 229 8.42 10.01 10.24
N ASN A 230 7.65 10.67 11.11
CA ASN A 230 8.06 10.94 12.49
C ASN A 230 8.23 9.64 13.29
N LYS A 231 7.33 8.67 13.11
CA LYS A 231 7.45 7.34 13.74
C LYS A 231 8.73 6.64 13.31
N LEU A 232 9.06 6.63 12.02
CA LEU A 232 10.28 6.02 11.49
C LEU A 232 11.54 6.73 11.97
N LYS A 233 11.55 8.08 11.99
CA LYS A 233 12.66 8.86 12.54
C LYS A 233 12.92 8.49 14.00
N ASN A 234 11.87 8.42 14.82
CA ASN A 234 12.00 8.04 16.24
C ASN A 234 12.53 6.61 16.40
N GLN A 235 12.08 5.66 15.58
CA GLN A 235 12.58 4.28 15.60
C GLN A 235 14.06 4.18 15.18
N ILE A 236 14.49 4.96 14.19
CA ILE A 236 15.89 4.99 13.74
C ILE A 236 16.79 5.68 14.78
N ASN A 237 16.29 6.76 15.39
CA ASN A 237 17.02 7.66 16.28
C ASN A 237 16.96 7.29 17.77
N GLN A 238 16.49 6.10 18.15
CA GLN A 238 16.42 5.60 19.53
C GLN A 238 17.78 5.51 20.29
N LYS A 239 18.81 6.26 19.87
CA LYS A 239 20.07 6.53 20.58
C LYS A 239 20.36 8.01 20.88
N LEU A 240 19.56 9.00 20.43
CA LEU A 240 19.74 10.40 20.82
C LEU A 240 18.52 10.91 21.57
N GLN A 241 18.75 11.38 22.79
CA GLN A 241 17.76 12.06 23.60
C GLN A 241 17.25 13.32 22.90
N GLU A 242 16.00 13.62 23.23
CA GLU A 242 15.15 14.72 22.80
C GLU A 242 15.87 16.08 22.79
N GLU A 243 16.16 16.60 21.60
CA GLU A 243 16.29 18.05 21.41
C GLU A 243 15.50 18.47 20.16
N GLU A 244 14.46 19.26 20.42
CA GLU A 244 13.66 20.12 19.53
C GLU A 244 13.46 19.69 18.07
N MET A 245 12.32 19.03 17.81
CA MET A 245 11.74 18.94 16.46
C MET A 245 11.31 20.34 15.99
N LYS A 246 12.18 21.02 15.25
CA LYS A 246 11.75 22.09 14.33
C LYS A 246 11.41 21.49 12.98
N GLU A 247 10.16 21.74 12.60
CA GLU A 247 9.53 21.49 11.33
C GLU A 247 10.32 22.18 10.19
N ILE A 248 11.20 21.44 9.53
CA ILE A 248 11.30 21.38 8.06
C ILE A 248 11.85 19.99 7.74
N ILE A 249 11.02 19.14 7.11
CA ILE A 249 11.51 17.98 6.34
C ILE A 249 12.35 18.56 5.21
N THR A 250 13.65 18.68 5.41
CA THR A 250 14.50 19.36 4.46
C THR A 250 14.99 18.38 3.41
N ILE A 251 15.08 18.87 2.18
CA ILE A 251 15.86 18.25 1.10
C ILE A 251 17.26 17.80 1.59
N SER A 252 17.85 18.51 2.56
CA SER A 252 19.11 18.11 3.20
C SER A 252 19.04 16.78 3.94
N GLU A 253 17.94 16.41 4.59
CA GLU A 253 17.81 15.10 5.26
C GLU A 253 17.83 13.95 4.24
N ILE A 254 17.14 14.12 3.09
CA ILE A 254 17.19 13.12 2.01
C ILE A 254 18.62 13.01 1.46
N LYS A 255 19.29 14.15 1.22
CA LYS A 255 20.69 14.18 0.77
C LYS A 255 21.59 13.44 1.76
N GLU A 256 21.49 13.77 3.06
CA GLU A 256 22.30 13.21 4.15
C GLU A 256 22.13 11.70 4.29
N ILE A 257 20.88 11.22 4.37
CA ILE A 257 20.59 9.77 4.45
C ILE A 257 21.15 9.06 3.22
N THR A 258 20.96 9.64 2.03
CA THR A 258 21.46 9.04 0.78
C THR A 258 22.98 9.01 0.72
N THR A 259 23.68 10.03 1.24
CA THR A 259 25.15 10.05 1.32
C THR A 259 25.68 9.07 2.35
N GLU A 260 25.08 9.01 3.55
CA GLU A 260 25.47 8.07 4.60
C GLU A 260 25.36 6.62 4.12
N MET A 261 24.33 6.32 3.31
CA MET A 261 24.11 5.00 2.70
C MET A 261 25.14 4.65 1.63
N LYS A 262 25.79 5.62 1.00
CA LYS A 262 26.88 5.38 0.03
C LYS A 262 28.23 5.13 0.71
N GLU A 263 28.46 5.74 1.87
CA GLU A 263 29.75 5.68 2.56
C GLU A 263 29.93 4.43 3.45
N LYS A 264 28.85 3.93 4.06
CA LYS A 264 28.92 2.68 4.85
C LYS A 264 28.84 1.46 3.93
N ASP A 265 29.98 0.81 3.71
CA ASP A 265 30.21 -0.45 3.01
C ASP A 265 28.99 -1.03 2.29
N PHE A 266 28.70 -0.49 1.10
CA PHE A 266 27.66 -0.96 0.19
C PHE A 266 27.74 -2.48 -0.05
N LYS A 267 28.94 -3.08 0.10
CA LYS A 267 29.17 -4.52 0.05
C LYS A 267 28.49 -5.30 1.17
N LEU A 268 28.53 -4.80 2.41
CA LEU A 268 27.92 -5.48 3.56
C LEU A 268 26.39 -5.39 3.49
N ILE A 269 25.88 -4.24 3.07
CA ILE A 269 24.45 -3.97 2.85
C ILE A 269 23.92 -4.82 1.69
N LYS A 270 24.70 -4.94 0.61
CA LYS A 270 24.36 -5.75 -0.58
C LYS A 270 24.15 -7.22 -0.25
N LEU A 271 25.04 -7.84 0.54
CA LEU A 271 24.90 -9.22 0.96
C LEU A 271 23.61 -9.41 1.79
N GLU A 272 23.30 -8.46 2.66
CA GLU A 272 22.14 -8.56 3.54
C GLU A 272 20.80 -8.43 2.81
N LEU A 273 20.68 -7.46 1.90
CA LEU A 273 19.44 -7.24 1.15
C LEU A 273 19.08 -8.46 0.31
N ILE A 274 20.10 -9.11 -0.27
CA ILE A 274 19.91 -10.35 -1.02
C ILE A 274 19.63 -11.52 -0.09
N GLU A 275 20.51 -11.78 0.89
CA GLU A 275 20.44 -13.01 1.71
C GLU A 275 19.24 -13.03 2.66
N LYS A 276 18.90 -11.88 3.25
CA LYS A 276 17.89 -11.82 4.32
C LYS A 276 16.51 -11.44 3.81
N PHE A 277 16.45 -10.61 2.78
CA PHE A 277 15.20 -10.02 2.29
C PHE A 277 14.87 -10.39 0.84
N GLY A 278 15.80 -11.00 0.10
CA GLY A 278 15.59 -11.36 -1.31
C GLY A 278 15.43 -10.15 -2.22
N PHE A 279 15.88 -8.96 -1.83
CA PHE A 279 15.81 -7.76 -2.65
C PHE A 279 16.98 -7.71 -3.63
N GLU A 280 16.66 -7.49 -4.90
CA GLU A 280 17.66 -7.20 -5.91
C GLU A 280 18.30 -5.83 -5.68
N ILE A 281 19.62 -5.77 -5.76
CA ILE A 281 20.39 -4.53 -5.54
C ILE A 281 19.99 -3.44 -6.53
N ASP A 282 19.63 -3.83 -7.75
CA ASP A 282 19.27 -2.89 -8.81
C ASP A 282 17.98 -2.12 -8.45
N LEU A 283 17.06 -2.74 -7.73
CA LEU A 283 15.85 -2.07 -7.21
C LEU A 283 16.20 -1.03 -6.15
N ILE A 284 17.10 -1.39 -5.25
CA ILE A 284 17.54 -0.49 -4.18
C ILE A 284 18.33 0.68 -4.76
N ASN A 285 19.21 0.42 -5.72
CA ASN A 285 19.92 1.45 -6.47
C ASN A 285 18.95 2.39 -7.19
N TYR A 286 17.92 1.84 -7.83
CA TYR A 286 16.89 2.64 -8.48
C TYR A 286 16.19 3.57 -7.47
N ILE A 287 15.75 3.05 -6.33
CA ILE A 287 15.10 3.85 -5.26
C ILE A 287 16.03 4.95 -4.78
N LEU A 288 17.28 4.63 -4.44
CA LEU A 288 18.26 5.62 -3.96
C LEU A 288 18.57 6.69 -5.02
N MET A 289 18.59 6.30 -6.30
CA MET A 289 18.87 7.19 -7.42
C MET A 289 17.69 8.14 -7.66
N GLU A 290 16.45 7.64 -7.74
CA GLU A 290 15.24 8.45 -7.90
C GLU A 290 15.00 9.40 -6.70
N CYS A 291 15.19 8.91 -5.48
CA CYS A 291 15.08 9.76 -4.29
C CYS A 291 16.11 10.90 -4.30
N ARG A 292 17.29 10.69 -4.93
CA ARG A 292 18.34 11.70 -5.08
C ARG A 292 18.12 12.63 -6.27
N THR A 293 17.72 12.14 -7.45
CA THR A 293 17.52 12.98 -8.64
C THR A 293 16.33 13.90 -8.48
N GLY A 294 15.26 13.42 -7.83
CA GLY A 294 14.09 14.23 -7.49
C GLY A 294 14.46 15.46 -6.66
N ILE A 295 15.59 15.48 -5.96
CA ILE A 295 16.09 16.63 -5.20
C ILE A 295 16.50 17.80 -6.10
N ASN A 296 17.21 17.53 -7.19
CA ASN A 296 17.88 18.56 -7.98
C ASN A 296 16.92 19.40 -8.83
N ILE A 297 15.76 18.87 -9.21
CA ILE A 297 14.79 19.57 -10.08
C ILE A 297 14.28 20.88 -9.43
N ASN A 298 14.19 20.93 -8.11
CA ASN A 298 13.69 22.12 -7.42
C ASN A 298 14.76 23.23 -7.29
N GLU A 299 16.05 22.91 -7.31
CA GLU A 299 17.11 23.93 -7.19
C GLU A 299 17.19 24.79 -8.46
N GLU A 300 16.87 24.22 -9.62
CA GLU A 300 16.85 24.94 -10.90
C GLU A 300 15.58 25.81 -11.03
N ASP A 301 14.41 25.29 -10.67
CA ASP A 301 13.15 26.04 -10.74
C ASP A 301 13.09 27.22 -9.74
N GLU A 302 13.59 27.04 -8.52
CA GLU A 302 13.62 28.12 -7.52
C GLU A 302 14.64 29.22 -7.88
N SER A 303 15.67 28.88 -8.68
CA SER A 303 16.62 29.86 -9.22
C SER A 303 16.04 30.69 -10.36
N THR A 304 15.20 30.08 -11.20
CA THR A 304 14.57 30.77 -12.35
C THR A 304 13.41 31.67 -11.91
N GLU A 305 12.62 31.28 -10.91
CA GLU A 305 11.53 32.11 -10.37
C GLU A 305 12.05 33.38 -9.65
N LYS A 306 13.23 33.31 -9.01
CA LYS A 306 13.91 34.47 -8.44
C LYS A 306 14.43 35.44 -9.51
N LEU A 307 14.86 34.94 -10.66
CA LEU A 307 15.31 35.74 -11.79
C LEU A 307 14.16 36.48 -12.48
N THR A 308 12.99 35.85 -12.60
CA THR A 308 11.80 36.49 -13.20
C THR A 308 11.14 37.53 -12.31
N ASN A 309 11.29 37.44 -10.99
CA ASN A 309 10.76 38.46 -10.06
C ASN A 309 11.69 39.67 -9.86
N GLN A 310 12.88 39.66 -10.48
CA GLN A 310 13.84 40.77 -10.45
C GLN A 310 13.88 41.58 -11.76
N LEU A 311 13.09 41.19 -12.77
CA LEU A 311 12.90 41.89 -14.05
C LEU A 311 11.54 42.58 -14.09
#